data_AF-A0A9Q3L933-F1
#
_entry.id   AF-A0A9Q3L933-F1
#
_cell.length_a   1.000
_cell.length_b   1.000
_cell.length_c   1.000
_cell.angle_alpha   90.00
_cell.angle_beta   90.00
_cell.angle_gamma   90.00
#
_symmetry.space_group_name_H-M   'P 1'
#
loop_
_entity.id
_entity.type
_entity.pdbx_description
1 polymer ?
#
loop_
_entity_poly.entity_id
_entity_poly.type
_entity_poly.pdbx_seq_one_letter_code
_entity_poly.pdbx_strand_id
1 'polypeptide(L)'
;MKVVDRSLINLVLKECHDSPFSGHLSEDRTREKVKTCIWWPMWQNHVSEYGKTCDRCQKENKYTGKRLGNMIKIQEPSRPWEIVHMDWVTGLPPRGDRSYNACLVILDRFSKTPIFLPLHKDDTAMDTDLLIWTIVVLWTGIFTNIFSDRDLKFTSAL
;
A
#
# COMPACT_ATOMS: atom_id res chain seq x y z
N MET A 1 -18.79 -43.21 -10.66
CA MET A 1 -18.57 -41.78 -10.98
C MET A 1 -19.41 -41.46 -12.22
N LYS A 2 -20.26 -40.43 -12.21
CA LYS A 2 -21.14 -40.12 -13.35
C LYS A 2 -20.36 -39.32 -14.39
N VAL A 3 -20.35 -39.79 -15.63
CA VAL A 3 -19.84 -39.05 -16.79
C VAL A 3 -20.87 -38.01 -17.18
N VAL A 4 -20.46 -36.76 -17.34
CA VAL A 4 -21.36 -35.65 -17.63
C VAL A 4 -21.27 -35.22 -19.10
N ASP A 5 -22.43 -34.92 -19.67
CA ASP A 5 -22.55 -34.30 -20.99
C ASP A 5 -21.91 -32.90 -20.99
N ARG A 6 -21.28 -32.53 -22.11
CA ARG A 6 -20.57 -31.24 -22.22
C ARG A 6 -21.48 -30.04 -21.96
N SER A 7 -22.77 -30.14 -22.28
CA SER A 7 -23.75 -29.07 -22.06
C SER A 7 -23.95 -28.72 -20.58
N LEU A 8 -23.68 -29.66 -19.66
CA LEU A 8 -23.94 -29.48 -18.22
C LEU A 8 -22.72 -29.01 -17.43
N ILE A 9 -21.53 -28.96 -18.04
CA ILE A 9 -20.28 -28.62 -17.35
C ILE A 9 -20.38 -27.25 -16.65
N ASN A 10 -20.86 -26.22 -17.35
CA ASN A 10 -20.99 -24.87 -16.78
C ASN A 10 -21.98 -24.83 -15.61
N LEU A 11 -23.07 -25.60 -15.68
CA LEU A 11 -24.04 -25.69 -14.58
C LEU A 11 -23.38 -26.31 -13.34
N VAL A 12 -22.62 -27.39 -13.51
CA VAL A 12 -21.89 -28.05 -12.43
C VAL A 12 -20.87 -27.11 -11.79
N LEU A 13 -20.10 -26.38 -12.61
CA LEU A 13 -19.11 -25.41 -12.11
C LEU A 13 -19.79 -24.28 -11.32
N LYS A 14 -20.90 -23.75 -11.83
CA LYS A 14 -21.71 -22.74 -11.15
C LYS A 14 -22.21 -23.24 -9.79
N GLU A 15 -22.74 -24.45 -9.69
CA GLU A 15 -23.18 -25.00 -8.41
C GLU A 15 -22.02 -25.25 -7.43
N CYS A 16 -20.87 -25.73 -7.95
CA CYS A 16 -19.71 -26.00 -7.11
C CYS A 16 -19.00 -24.74 -6.63
N HIS A 17 -19.08 -23.63 -7.37
CA HIS A 17 -18.37 -22.38 -7.07
C HIS A 17 -19.28 -21.26 -6.55
N ASP A 18 -20.36 -20.94 -7.27
CA ASP A 18 -21.19 -19.74 -7.06
C ASP A 18 -22.36 -19.97 -6.10
N SER A 19 -22.73 -21.24 -5.83
CA SER A 19 -23.84 -21.55 -4.93
C SER A 19 -23.65 -20.84 -3.57
N PRO A 20 -24.71 -20.30 -2.94
CA PRO A 20 -24.63 -19.67 -1.62
C PRO A 20 -23.97 -20.58 -0.56
N PHE A 21 -24.10 -21.90 -0.71
CA PHE A 21 -23.47 -22.90 0.16
C PHE A 21 -22.00 -23.20 -0.20
N SER A 22 -21.55 -22.82 -1.39
CA SER A 22 -20.16 -22.91 -1.83
C SER A 22 -19.39 -21.63 -1.47
N GLY A 23 -20.01 -20.46 -1.56
CA GLY A 23 -19.40 -19.21 -1.11
C GLY A 23 -18.12 -18.83 -1.86
N HIS A 24 -18.04 -19.10 -3.16
CA HIS A 24 -16.88 -18.79 -4.00
C HIS A 24 -15.58 -19.42 -3.49
N LEU A 25 -15.63 -20.73 -3.24
CA LEU A 25 -14.49 -21.54 -2.82
C LEU A 25 -13.23 -21.26 -3.65
N SER A 26 -12.06 -21.38 -3.02
CA SER A 26 -10.78 -21.40 -3.73
C SER A 26 -10.76 -22.48 -4.82
N GLU A 27 -9.84 -22.36 -5.78
CA GLU A 27 -9.70 -23.32 -6.88
C GLU A 27 -9.57 -24.75 -6.35
N ASP A 28 -8.74 -24.97 -5.33
CA ASP A 28 -8.51 -26.29 -4.73
C ASP A 28 -9.78 -26.88 -4.09
N ARG A 29 -10.51 -26.06 -3.31
CA ARG A 29 -11.76 -26.50 -2.67
C ARG A 29 -12.86 -26.74 -3.70
N THR A 30 -12.93 -25.92 -4.76
CA THR A 30 -13.85 -26.14 -5.88
C THR A 30 -13.52 -27.45 -6.58
N ARG A 31 -12.24 -27.78 -6.77
CA ARG A 31 -11.80 -29.05 -7.36
C ARG A 31 -12.20 -30.26 -6.51
N GLU A 32 -12.03 -30.18 -5.20
CA GLU A 32 -12.45 -31.25 -4.28
C GLU A 32 -13.95 -31.51 -4.41
N LYS A 33 -14.76 -30.43 -4.44
CA LYS A 33 -16.21 -30.55 -4.58
C LYS A 33 -16.61 -31.18 -5.91
N VAL A 34 -16.05 -30.71 -7.03
CA VAL A 34 -16.30 -31.30 -8.36
C VAL A 34 -15.94 -32.79 -8.38
N LYS A 35 -14.76 -33.15 -7.82
CA LYS A 35 -14.25 -34.53 -7.78
C LYS A 35 -15.20 -35.48 -7.06
N THR A 36 -15.91 -35.02 -6.02
CA THR A 36 -16.86 -35.87 -5.28
C THR A 36 -18.17 -36.15 -6.02
N CYS A 37 -18.55 -35.29 -6.96
CA CYS A 37 -19.86 -35.37 -7.60
C CYS A 37 -19.80 -36.03 -8.99
N ILE A 38 -18.89 -35.60 -9.85
CA ILE A 38 -18.98 -35.78 -11.31
C ILE A 38 -17.58 -35.88 -11.94
N TRP A 39 -17.46 -36.51 -13.13
CA TRP A 39 -16.23 -36.55 -13.91
C TRP A 39 -16.42 -36.20 -15.40
N TRP A 40 -15.44 -35.50 -15.99
CA TRP A 40 -15.28 -35.31 -17.44
C TRP A 40 -13.80 -35.02 -17.80
N PRO A 41 -13.37 -35.18 -19.06
CA PRO A 41 -12.02 -34.81 -19.49
C PRO A 41 -11.70 -33.33 -19.25
N MET A 42 -10.50 -33.02 -18.77
CA MET A 42 -10.03 -31.65 -18.50
C MET A 42 -10.82 -30.89 -17.42
N TRP A 43 -11.57 -31.58 -16.54
CA TRP A 43 -12.35 -30.93 -15.48
C TRP A 43 -11.53 -29.99 -14.58
N GLN A 44 -10.27 -30.32 -14.29
CA GLN A 44 -9.38 -29.48 -13.49
C GLN A 44 -9.05 -28.15 -14.17
N ASN A 45 -8.91 -28.15 -15.50
CA ASN A 45 -8.65 -26.95 -16.30
C ASN A 45 -9.89 -26.07 -16.33
N HIS A 46 -11.06 -26.65 -16.58
CA HIS A 46 -12.32 -25.90 -16.58
C HIS A 46 -12.63 -25.28 -15.21
N VAL A 47 -12.32 -25.95 -14.09
CA VAL A 47 -12.44 -25.34 -12.75
C VAL A 47 -11.51 -24.13 -12.60
N SER A 48 -10.25 -24.23 -13.05
CA SER A 48 -9.30 -23.10 -12.99
C SER A 48 -9.74 -21.94 -13.88
N GLU A 49 -10.21 -22.22 -15.09
CA GLU A 49 -10.74 -21.20 -16.01
C GLU A 49 -11.98 -20.52 -15.45
N TYR A 50 -12.91 -21.28 -14.85
CA TYR A 50 -14.10 -20.74 -14.22
C TYR A 50 -13.77 -19.78 -13.05
N GLY A 51 -12.82 -20.15 -12.19
CA GLY A 51 -12.37 -19.28 -11.11
C GLY A 51 -11.74 -17.98 -11.60
N LYS A 52 -11.05 -18.01 -12.75
CA LYS A 52 -10.46 -16.83 -13.40
C LYS A 52 -11.51 -15.90 -14.03
N THR A 53 -12.64 -16.43 -14.47
CA THR A 53 -13.73 -15.64 -15.08
C THR A 53 -14.78 -15.17 -14.07
N CYS A 54 -14.74 -15.67 -12.82
CA CYS A 54 -15.64 -15.25 -11.76
C CYS A 54 -15.36 -13.80 -11.29
N ASP A 55 -16.24 -12.87 -11.67
CA ASP A 55 -16.13 -11.44 -11.36
C ASP A 55 -15.95 -11.14 -9.86
N ARG A 56 -16.73 -11.82 -9.01
CA ARG A 56 -16.64 -11.65 -7.56
C ARG A 56 -15.28 -12.09 -7.02
N CYS A 57 -14.81 -13.26 -7.45
CA CYS A 57 -13.48 -13.75 -7.08
C CYS A 57 -12.37 -12.82 -7.57
N GLN A 58 -12.47 -12.23 -8.76
CA GLN A 58 -11.45 -11.31 -9.26
C GLN A 58 -11.44 -9.96 -8.53
N LYS A 59 -12.60 -9.51 -8.03
CA LYS A 59 -12.72 -8.27 -7.23
C LYS A 59 -12.32 -8.47 -5.76
N GLU A 60 -12.72 -9.59 -5.16
CA GLU A 60 -12.54 -9.85 -3.73
C GLU A 60 -11.22 -10.55 -3.41
N ASN A 61 -10.69 -11.40 -4.30
CA ASN A 61 -9.38 -12.00 -4.05
C ASN A 61 -8.31 -10.92 -4.11
N LYS A 62 -7.74 -10.65 -2.95
CA LYS A 62 -6.48 -9.91 -2.84
C LYS A 62 -5.44 -10.71 -3.59
N TYR A 63 -4.93 -10.14 -4.67
CA TYR A 63 -3.85 -10.68 -5.49
C TYR A 63 -2.65 -11.07 -4.59
N THR A 64 -2.49 -12.35 -4.26
CA THR A 64 -1.37 -12.86 -3.45
C THR A 64 -0.11 -13.12 -4.26
N GLY A 65 -0.13 -12.80 -5.57
CA GLY A 65 0.80 -13.39 -6.53
C GLY A 65 1.48 -12.38 -7.46
N LYS A 66 2.22 -11.42 -6.90
CA LYS A 66 3.43 -10.83 -7.49
C LYS A 66 4.26 -10.30 -6.32
N ARG A 67 5.58 -10.56 -6.31
CA ARG A 67 6.48 -9.72 -5.49
C ARG A 67 6.19 -8.28 -5.94
N LEU A 68 5.75 -7.45 -5.01
CA LEU A 68 5.83 -5.99 -5.19
C LEU A 68 7.24 -5.73 -5.72
N GLY A 69 7.35 -4.95 -6.80
CA GLY A 69 8.61 -4.77 -7.53
C GLY A 69 9.77 -4.48 -6.57
N ASN A 70 10.99 -4.83 -6.98
CA ASN A 70 12.18 -4.62 -6.15
C ASN A 70 12.17 -3.19 -5.61
N MET A 71 12.32 -3.05 -4.28
CA MET A 71 12.45 -1.73 -3.66
C MET A 71 13.55 -0.96 -4.39
N ILE A 72 13.20 0.19 -4.95
CA ILE A 72 14.18 1.07 -5.59
C ILE A 72 15.08 1.58 -4.48
N LYS A 73 16.38 1.28 -4.58
CA LYS A 73 17.36 1.83 -3.65
C LYS A 73 17.59 3.29 -4.00
N ILE A 74 17.41 4.16 -3.01
CA ILE A 74 17.81 5.56 -3.13
C ILE A 74 19.34 5.61 -3.07
N GLN A 75 20.00 6.40 -3.91
CA GLN A 75 21.47 6.56 -3.89
C GLN A 75 21.94 7.07 -2.53
N GLU A 76 22.89 6.41 -1.89
CA GLU A 76 23.38 6.85 -0.57
C GLU A 76 24.04 8.24 -0.68
N PRO A 77 23.77 9.16 0.27
CA PRO A 77 24.40 10.47 0.28
C PRO A 77 25.91 10.35 0.51
N SER A 78 26.67 11.32 0.00
CA SER A 78 28.13 11.43 0.13
C SER A 78 28.56 12.28 1.33
N ARG A 79 27.67 13.16 1.82
CA ARG A 79 27.91 14.06 2.96
C ARG A 79 26.65 14.26 3.81
N PRO A 80 26.79 14.68 5.09
CA PRO A 80 25.67 15.08 5.92
C PRO A 80 24.78 16.13 5.23
N TRP A 81 23.47 16.02 5.43
CA TRP A 81 22.45 16.98 4.95
C TRP A 81 22.31 17.07 3.43
N GLU A 82 22.91 16.17 2.66
CA GLU A 82 22.68 16.11 1.21
C GLU A 82 21.26 15.62 0.91
N ILE A 83 20.86 14.52 1.54
CA ILE A 83 19.55 13.89 1.37
C ILE A 83 18.85 13.84 2.71
N VAL A 84 17.65 14.39 2.78
CA VAL A 84 16.82 14.38 4.00
C VAL A 84 15.48 13.69 3.78
N HIS A 85 14.96 13.09 4.84
CA HIS A 85 13.58 12.62 4.92
C HIS A 85 12.77 13.58 5.79
N MET A 86 11.60 13.98 5.33
CA MET A 86 10.74 14.92 6.04
C MET A 86 9.34 14.31 6.25
N ASP A 87 8.82 14.41 7.46
CA ASP A 87 7.51 13.86 7.83
C ASP A 87 6.84 14.67 8.95
N TRP A 88 5.52 14.85 8.87
CA TRP A 88 4.75 15.53 9.92
C TRP A 88 4.13 14.52 10.88
N VAL A 89 4.52 14.65 12.14
CA VAL A 89 3.83 13.99 13.24
C VAL A 89 2.75 14.94 13.76
N THR A 90 1.49 14.65 13.44
CA THR A 90 0.34 15.46 13.87
C THR A 90 -0.50 14.75 14.95
N GLY A 91 -1.42 15.47 15.59
CA GLY A 91 -2.29 14.91 16.62
C GLY A 91 -1.61 14.70 17.97
N LEU A 92 -0.51 15.40 18.22
CA LEU A 92 0.15 15.40 19.52
C LEU A 92 -0.68 16.19 20.54
N PRO A 93 -0.68 15.79 21.82
CA PRO A 93 -1.32 16.59 22.86
C PRO A 93 -0.64 17.96 22.95
N PRO A 94 -1.40 19.08 22.96
CA PRO A 94 -0.82 20.41 23.04
C PRO A 94 0.09 20.58 24.26
N ARG A 95 1.31 21.07 24.06
CA ARG A 95 2.34 21.18 25.11
C ARG A 95 3.15 22.49 25.01
N GLY A 96 3.64 22.95 26.16
CA GLY A 96 4.48 24.14 26.31
C GLY A 96 3.71 25.47 26.19
N ASP A 97 4.40 26.59 26.36
CA ASP A 97 3.78 27.92 26.42
C ASP A 97 3.08 28.33 25.12
N ARG A 98 3.55 27.82 23.98
CA ARG A 98 2.97 28.04 22.66
C ARG A 98 1.96 26.96 22.23
N SER A 99 1.75 25.95 23.08
CA SER A 99 0.73 24.92 22.91
C SER A 99 0.82 24.17 21.56
N TYR A 100 2.04 23.86 21.11
CA TYR A 100 2.30 23.12 19.87
C TYR A 100 1.67 21.73 19.92
N ASN A 101 1.10 21.28 18.81
CA ASN A 101 0.35 20.02 18.68
C ASN A 101 0.75 19.18 17.45
N ALA A 102 1.81 19.58 16.76
CA ALA A 102 2.44 18.87 15.67
C ALA A 102 3.97 19.03 15.72
N CYS A 103 4.68 18.20 14.97
CA CYS A 103 6.12 18.27 14.84
C CYS A 103 6.52 17.89 13.40
N LEU A 104 7.37 18.70 12.78
CA LEU A 104 8.05 18.30 11.55
C LEU A 104 9.36 17.62 11.91
N VAL A 105 9.52 16.38 11.47
CA VAL A 105 10.74 15.60 11.62
C VAL A 105 11.55 15.72 10.34
N ILE A 106 12.80 16.17 10.45
CA ILE A 106 13.76 16.20 9.35
C ILE A 106 14.92 15.29 9.71
N LEU A 107 15.05 14.18 8.99
CA LEU A 107 16.08 13.17 9.25
C LEU A 107 17.15 13.21 8.17
N ASP A 108 18.39 13.47 8.57
CA ASP A 108 19.54 13.34 7.67
C ASP A 108 19.77 11.85 7.33
N ARG A 109 19.78 11.53 6.04
CA ARG A 109 19.99 10.16 5.60
C ARG A 109 21.43 9.70 5.82
N PHE A 110 22.42 10.59 5.80
CA PHE A 110 23.83 10.22 5.96
C PHE A 110 24.15 9.88 7.42
N SER A 111 23.98 10.84 8.33
CA SER A 111 24.33 10.71 9.75
C SER A 111 23.25 10.06 10.60
N LYS A 112 22.02 9.91 10.09
CA LYS A 112 20.82 9.51 10.84
C LYS A 112 20.45 10.50 11.96
N THR A 113 20.92 11.74 11.88
CA THR A 113 20.62 12.78 12.85
C THR A 113 19.23 13.38 12.57
N PRO A 114 18.31 13.37 13.54
CA PRO A 114 17.01 14.03 13.39
C PRO A 114 17.06 15.49 13.88
N ILE A 115 16.27 16.34 13.23
CA ILE A 115 15.84 17.66 13.69
C ILE A 115 14.34 17.61 13.90
N PHE A 116 13.87 18.14 15.03
CA PHE A 116 12.46 18.22 15.37
C PHE A 116 12.05 19.69 15.43
N LEU A 117 11.13 20.11 14.56
CA LEU A 117 10.55 21.44 14.58
C LEU A 117 9.15 21.38 15.16
N PRO A 118 8.88 22.02 16.33
CA PRO A 118 7.55 22.08 16.89
C PRO A 118 6.67 23.01 16.05
N LEU A 119 5.47 22.53 15.72
CA LEU A 119 4.51 23.20 14.83
C LEU A 119 3.09 23.06 15.36
N HIS A 120 2.18 23.80 14.75
CA HIS A 120 0.75 23.55 14.86
C HIS A 120 0.27 22.74 13.65
N LYS A 121 -0.73 21.87 13.89
CA LYS A 121 -1.35 21.06 12.85
C LYS A 121 -1.87 21.90 11.69
N ASP A 122 -2.35 23.11 11.99
CA ASP A 122 -2.97 24.01 11.02
C ASP A 122 -1.98 25.02 10.42
N ASP A 123 -0.67 24.92 10.74
CA ASP A 123 0.36 25.75 10.11
C ASP A 123 0.37 25.53 8.61
N THR A 124 0.50 26.63 7.85
CA THR A 124 0.52 26.59 6.41
C THR A 124 1.86 26.07 5.87
N ALA A 125 1.90 25.76 4.57
CA ALA A 125 3.14 25.45 3.89
C ALA A 125 4.15 26.60 4.01
N MET A 126 3.69 27.85 3.94
CA MET A 126 4.54 29.05 4.03
C MET A 126 5.13 29.24 5.44
N ASP A 127 4.33 29.03 6.49
CA ASP A 127 4.82 29.11 7.87
C ASP A 127 5.93 28.07 8.12
N THR A 128 5.73 26.87 7.59
CA THR A 128 6.69 25.78 7.75
C THR A 128 7.96 26.00 6.93
N ASP A 129 7.84 26.49 5.68
CA ASP A 129 8.98 26.82 4.82
C ASP A 129 9.87 27.89 5.47
N LEU A 130 9.26 28.95 6.03
CA LEU A 130 10.00 30.00 6.73
C LEU A 130 10.82 29.44 7.91
N LEU A 131 10.25 28.51 8.69
CA LEU A 131 10.95 27.87 9.80
C LEU A 131 12.12 26.99 9.32
N ILE A 132 11.94 26.24 8.25
CA ILE A 132 13.01 25.42 7.65
C ILE A 132 14.16 26.32 7.19
N TRP A 133 13.86 27.40 6.47
CA TRP A 133 14.87 28.34 5.98
C TRP A 133 15.62 29.05 7.09
N THR A 134 14.90 29.52 8.12
CA THR A 134 15.50 30.36 9.18
C THR A 134 16.26 29.55 10.23
N ILE A 135 15.82 28.32 10.52
CA ILE A 135 16.40 27.51 11.60
C ILE A 135 17.31 26.42 11.03
N VAL A 136 16.81 25.66 10.06
CA VAL A 136 17.44 24.41 9.64
C VAL A 136 18.52 24.67 8.61
N VAL A 137 18.17 25.34 7.50
CA VAL A 137 19.11 25.59 6.39
C VAL A 137 20.31 26.42 6.85
N LEU A 138 20.11 27.32 7.83
CA LEU A 138 21.20 28.11 8.40
C LEU A 138 22.29 27.24 9.04
N TRP A 139 21.92 26.12 9.66
CA TRP A 139 22.84 25.22 10.34
C TRP A 139 23.33 24.07 9.44
N THR A 140 22.45 23.52 8.61
CA THR A 140 22.72 22.32 7.80
C THR A 140 23.27 22.63 6.41
N GLY A 141 23.05 23.86 5.92
CA GLY A 141 23.09 24.16 4.49
C GLY A 141 21.85 23.68 3.74
N ILE A 142 21.83 23.87 2.43
CA ILE A 142 20.72 23.52 1.55
C ILE A 142 20.78 22.04 1.17
N PHE A 143 19.66 21.34 1.34
CA PHE A 143 19.49 19.95 0.92
C PHE A 143 19.43 19.83 -0.61
N THR A 144 19.99 18.76 -1.17
CA THR A 144 19.87 18.49 -2.62
C THR A 144 18.62 17.68 -2.93
N ASN A 145 18.19 16.80 -2.02
CA ASN A 145 17.01 15.98 -2.18
C ASN A 145 16.21 15.90 -0.88
N ILE A 146 14.90 16.12 -1.01
CA ILE A 146 13.94 15.97 0.07
C ILE A 146 13.04 14.78 -0.29
N PHE A 147 12.94 13.81 0.62
CA PHE A 147 12.00 12.70 0.54
C PHE A 147 10.90 12.90 1.56
N SER A 148 9.69 13.08 1.08
CA SER A 148 8.51 13.23 1.91
C SER A 148 7.34 12.39 1.39
N ASP A 149 6.27 12.32 2.16
CA ASP A 149 4.99 11.84 1.65
C ASP A 149 4.31 12.91 0.77
N ARG A 150 3.04 12.68 0.44
CA ARG A 150 2.21 13.59 -0.36
C ARG A 150 1.28 14.44 0.49
N ASP A 151 1.71 14.83 1.69
CA ASP A 151 0.96 15.80 2.49
C ASP A 151 0.81 17.12 1.69
N LEU A 152 -0.38 17.72 1.79
CA LEU A 152 -0.74 18.98 1.13
C LEU A 152 0.27 20.10 1.41
N LYS A 153 0.89 20.08 2.60
CA LYS A 153 1.91 21.07 2.98
C LYS A 153 3.21 20.94 2.17
N PHE A 154 3.55 19.75 1.66
CA PHE A 154 4.69 19.57 0.73
C PHE A 154 4.31 19.82 -0.73
N THR A 155 3.05 19.55 -1.12
CA THR A 155 2.62 19.62 -2.52
C THR A 155 1.94 20.94 -2.90
N SER A 156 1.78 21.87 -1.96
CA SER A 156 1.22 23.19 -2.22
C SER A 156 2.10 23.96 -3.22
N ALA A 157 1.48 24.63 -4.19
CA ALA A 157 2.18 25.49 -5.15
C ALA A 157 2.57 26.86 -4.55
N LEU A 158 2.24 27.07 -3.27
CA LEU A 158 2.03 28.36 -2.59
C LEU A 158 0.79 29.12 -3.11
#